data_AF-A0AAC9UQI4-F1
#
_entry.id   AF-A0AAC9UQI4-F1
#
_cell.length_a   1.000
_cell.length_b   1.000
_cell.length_c   1.000
_cell.angle_alpha   90.00
_cell.angle_beta   90.00
_cell.angle_gamma   90.00
#
_symmetry.space_group_name_H-M   'P 1'
#
loop_
_entity.id
_entity.type
_entity.pdbx_description
1 polymer ?
#
loop_
_entity_poly.entity_id
_entity_poly.type
_entity_poly.pdbx_seq_one_letter_code
_entity_poly.pdbx_strand_id
1 'polypeptide(L)'
;MKWYAGGQERGHQAITMIKALLSDLKQDDQMAPLQSVLRSYQAEFEAQTTAVPLILSRMNIAIANVIQKEGLHLSASQQAKLKEMTALSTIRYGY
;
A
#
# COMPACT_ATOMS: atom_id res chain seq x y z
N MET A 1 -10.28 -20.58 3.44
CA MET A 1 -10.31 -19.49 2.44
C MET A 1 -11.18 -18.37 2.99
N LYS A 2 -10.60 -17.27 3.49
CA LYS A 2 -11.38 -16.09 3.91
C LYS A 2 -11.45 -15.14 2.72
N TRP A 3 -12.51 -15.30 1.95
CA TRP A 3 -12.86 -14.41 0.84
C TRP A 3 -13.53 -13.17 1.42
N TYR A 4 -13.01 -11.98 1.07
CA TYR A 4 -13.51 -10.69 1.54
C TYR A 4 -14.75 -10.29 0.73
N ALA A 5 -15.89 -10.35 1.41
CA ALA A 5 -17.23 -10.10 0.93
C ALA A 5 -17.53 -8.59 0.92
N GLY A 6 -16.90 -7.84 0.00
CA GLY A 6 -17.35 -6.49 -0.35
C GLY A 6 -16.24 -5.46 -0.55
N GLY A 7 -16.50 -4.46 -1.39
CA GLY A 7 -15.55 -3.37 -1.67
C GLY A 7 -15.14 -2.56 -0.42
N GLN A 8 -16.01 -2.49 0.59
CA GLN A 8 -15.70 -1.86 1.89
C GLN A 8 -14.66 -2.63 2.70
N GLU A 9 -14.73 -3.97 2.73
CA GLU A 9 -13.75 -4.78 3.47
C GLU A 9 -12.34 -4.62 2.88
N ARG A 10 -12.23 -4.51 1.54
CA ARG A 10 -10.95 -4.33 0.85
C ARG A 10 -10.29 -2.98 1.17
N GLY A 11 -11.10 -1.92 1.27
CA GLY A 11 -10.61 -0.60 1.69
C GLY A 11 -10.11 -0.61 3.13
N HIS A 12 -10.85 -1.25 4.04
CA HIS A 12 -10.45 -1.36 5.43
C HIS A 12 -9.15 -2.16 5.60
N GLN A 13 -9.02 -3.27 4.88
CA GLN A 13 -7.78 -4.04 4.86
C GLN A 13 -6.60 -3.25 4.30
N ALA A 14 -6.80 -2.52 3.19
CA ALA A 14 -5.75 -1.67 2.63
C ALA A 14 -5.24 -0.66 3.66
N ILE A 15 -6.15 0.00 4.40
CA ILE A 15 -5.78 0.91 5.49
C ILE A 15 -4.99 0.19 6.58
N THR A 16 -5.42 -1.01 7.01
CA THR A 16 -4.69 -1.80 8.02
C THR A 16 -3.27 -2.15 7.58
N MET A 17 -3.09 -2.56 6.32
CA MET A 17 -1.77 -2.86 5.75
C MET A 17 -0.88 -1.63 5.64
N ILE A 18 -1.44 -0.49 5.21
CA ILE A 18 -0.71 0.78 5.16
C ILE A 18 -0.24 1.19 6.56
N LYS A 19 -1.09 1.08 7.59
CA LYS A 19 -0.72 1.36 8.99
C LYS A 19 0.37 0.43 9.51
N ALA A 20 0.30 -0.86 9.17
CA ALA A 20 1.32 -1.83 9.54
C ALA A 20 2.66 -1.56 8.84
N LEU A 21 2.64 -1.15 7.57
CA LEU A 21 3.83 -0.75 6.83
C LEU A 21 4.41 0.54 7.42
N LEU A 22 3.60 1.58 7.63
CA LEU A 22 4.04 2.84 8.26
C LEU A 22 4.66 2.64 9.64
N SER A 23 4.16 1.69 10.43
CA SER A 23 4.73 1.36 11.75
C SER A 23 6.09 0.68 11.64
N ASP A 24 6.27 -0.18 10.64
CA ASP A 24 7.54 -0.86 10.31
C ASP A 24 8.60 0.14 9.82
N LEU A 25 8.17 1.10 9.00
CA LEU A 25 9.03 2.14 8.42
C LEU A 25 9.37 3.28 9.39
N LYS A 26 8.64 3.41 10.52
CA LYS A 26 8.76 4.56 11.45
C LYS A 26 10.14 4.68 12.09
N GLN A 27 10.89 3.59 12.17
CA GLN A 27 12.23 3.58 12.78
C GLN A 27 13.33 4.02 11.80
N ASP A 28 12.99 4.28 10.54
CA ASP A 28 13.93 4.51 9.46
C ASP A 28 13.68 5.89 8.82
N ASP A 29 14.49 6.89 9.22
CA ASP A 29 14.41 8.26 8.71
C ASP A 29 14.65 8.34 7.20
N GLN A 30 15.39 7.39 6.61
CA GLN A 30 15.60 7.33 5.16
C GLN A 30 14.30 6.99 4.42
N MET A 31 13.29 6.46 5.12
CA MET A 31 12.00 6.11 4.55
C MET A 31 10.93 7.20 4.70
N ALA A 32 11.30 8.38 5.20
CA ALA A 32 10.43 9.56 5.24
C ALA A 32 9.67 9.85 3.91
N PRO A 33 10.30 9.83 2.72
CA PRO A 33 9.58 10.04 1.46
C PRO A 33 8.52 8.96 1.19
N LEU A 34 8.81 7.70 1.50
CA LEU A 34 7.87 6.58 1.35
C LEU A 34 6.71 6.69 2.37
N GLN A 35 7.01 7.07 3.61
CA GLN A 35 6.00 7.30 4.65
C GLN A 35 5.02 8.42 4.24
N SER A 36 5.51 9.49 3.62
CA SER A 36 4.68 10.60 3.14
C SER A 36 3.67 10.13 2.09
N VAL A 37 4.15 9.36 1.11
CA VAL A 37 3.28 8.77 0.06
C VAL A 37 2.21 7.86 0.67
N LEU A 38 2.60 6.97 1.58
CA LEU A 38 1.67 6.05 2.25
C LEU A 38 0.59 6.77 3.06
N ARG A 39 0.95 7.85 3.78
CA ARG A 39 -0.03 8.66 4.52
C ARG A 39 -1.00 9.38 3.60
N SER A 40 -0.52 9.89 2.44
CA SER A 40 -1.38 10.53 1.45
C SER A 40 -2.43 9.56 0.90
N TYR A 41 -2.03 8.33 0.56
CA TYR A 41 -2.97 7.32 0.10
C TYR A 41 -3.87 6.78 1.20
N GLN A 42 -3.41 6.70 2.45
CA GLN A 42 -4.27 6.36 3.59
C GLN A 42 -5.44 7.36 3.69
N ALA A 43 -5.16 8.66 3.60
CA ALA A 43 -6.19 9.68 3.62
C ALA A 43 -7.16 9.55 2.44
N GLU A 44 -6.70 9.17 1.24
CA GLU A 44 -7.59 8.88 0.11
C GLU A 44 -8.50 7.67 0.36
N PHE A 45 -7.99 6.59 0.98
CA PHE A 45 -8.85 5.46 1.37
C PHE A 45 -9.89 5.86 2.41
N GLU A 46 -9.52 6.68 3.39
CA GLU A 46 -10.44 7.17 4.43
C GLU A 46 -11.50 8.13 3.86
N ALA A 47 -11.14 8.93 2.87
CA ALA A 47 -12.06 9.85 2.19
C ALA A 47 -13.12 9.12 1.34
N GLN A 48 -12.91 7.84 0.98
CA GLN A 48 -13.83 7.02 0.17
C GLN A 48 -14.28 7.69 -1.15
N THR A 49 -13.53 8.67 -1.65
CA THR A 49 -13.88 9.45 -2.85
C THR A 49 -13.61 8.71 -4.14
N THR A 50 -12.69 7.75 -4.09
CA THR A 50 -12.20 7.00 -5.25
C THR A 50 -12.33 5.50 -5.01
N ALA A 51 -12.54 4.73 -6.09
CA ALA A 51 -12.58 3.27 -6.00
C ALA A 51 -11.26 2.71 -5.44
N VAL A 52 -11.36 1.88 -4.39
CA VAL A 52 -10.24 1.16 -3.75
C VAL A 52 -9.20 0.60 -4.74
N PRO A 53 -9.56 -0.15 -5.82
CA PRO A 53 -8.57 -0.67 -6.76
C PRO A 53 -7.80 0.41 -7.53
N LEU A 54 -8.41 1.56 -7.81
CA LEU A 54 -7.74 2.66 -8.49
C LEU A 54 -6.72 3.34 -7.56
N ILE A 55 -7.09 3.58 -6.30
CA ILE A 55 -6.16 4.12 -5.29
C ILE A 55 -4.97 3.18 -5.12
N LEU A 56 -5.21 1.86 -5.00
CA LEU A 56 -4.15 0.85 -4.87
C LEU A 56 -3.20 0.82 -6.08
N SER A 57 -3.73 0.92 -7.31
CA SER A 57 -2.91 0.93 -8.53
C SER A 57 -1.99 2.15 -8.59
N ARG A 58 -2.53 3.35 -8.31
CA ARG A 58 -1.75 4.59 -8.24
C ARG A 58 -0.68 4.53 -7.15
N MET A 59 -1.03 3.98 -6.00
CA MET A 59 -0.10 3.81 -4.88
C MET A 59 1.07 2.89 -5.23
N ASN A 60 0.84 1.75 -5.90
CA ASN A 60 1.95 0.87 -6.31
C ASN A 60 2.96 1.60 -7.21
N ILE A 61 2.47 2.41 -8.17
CA ILE A 61 3.31 3.20 -9.06
C ILE A 61 4.08 4.26 -8.27
N ALA A 62 3.42 4.97 -7.35
CA ALA A 62 4.06 6.00 -6.53
C ALA A 62 5.15 5.42 -5.62
N ILE A 63 4.89 4.26 -5.00
CA ILE A 63 5.88 3.56 -4.16
C ILE A 63 7.09 3.14 -5.00
N ALA A 64 6.87 2.50 -6.16
CA ALA A 64 7.95 2.09 -7.06
C ALA A 64 8.80 3.29 -7.49
N ASN A 65 8.16 4.41 -7.83
CA ASN A 65 8.86 5.64 -8.19
C ASN A 65 9.68 6.21 -7.03
N VAL A 66 9.14 6.25 -5.81
CA VAL A 66 9.89 6.75 -4.63
C VAL A 66 11.08 5.86 -4.32
N ILE A 67 10.92 4.53 -4.36
CA ILE A 67 12.01 3.59 -4.14
C ILE A 67 13.14 3.81 -5.16
N GLN A 68 12.80 3.94 -6.44
CA GLN A 68 13.78 4.16 -7.50
C GLN A 68 14.43 5.54 -7.42
N LYS A 69 13.64 6.59 -7.15
CA LYS A 69 14.11 7.98 -7.11
C LYS A 69 15.01 8.25 -5.92
N GLU A 70 14.63 7.76 -4.74
CA GLU A 70 15.34 8.02 -3.48
C GLU A 70 16.38 6.91 -3.18
N GLY A 71 16.47 5.86 -4.01
CA GLY A 71 17.40 4.76 -3.82
C GLY A 71 17.13 3.94 -2.55
N LEU A 72 15.86 3.75 -2.18
CA LEU A 72 15.51 3.09 -0.92
C LEU A 72 15.79 1.59 -0.98
N HIS A 73 16.47 1.10 0.05
CA HIS A 73 16.71 -0.33 0.23
C HIS A 73 15.70 -0.90 1.23
N LEU A 74 14.69 -1.60 0.71
CA LEU A 74 13.66 -2.24 1.52
C LEU A 74 14.16 -3.58 2.08
N SER A 75 13.86 -3.86 3.34
CA SER A 75 14.10 -5.17 3.94
C SER A 75 13.20 -6.24 3.31
N ALA A 76 13.56 -7.52 3.47
CA ALA A 76 12.75 -8.64 2.95
C ALA A 76 11.30 -8.61 3.48
N SER A 77 11.12 -8.21 4.74
CA SER A 77 9.79 -8.05 5.37
C SER A 77 8.98 -6.93 4.69
N GLN A 78 9.62 -5.80 4.41
CA GLN A 78 8.97 -4.66 3.75
C GLN A 78 8.60 -4.97 2.30
N GLN A 79 9.48 -5.66 1.56
CA GLN A 79 9.20 -6.13 0.21
C GLN A 79 8.04 -7.13 0.18
N ALA A 80 7.98 -8.05 1.15
CA ALA A 80 6.88 -9.00 1.26
C ALA A 80 5.53 -8.30 1.48
N LYS A 81 5.47 -7.34 2.43
CA LYS A 81 4.27 -6.54 2.70
C LYS A 81 3.83 -5.73 1.47
N LEU A 82 4.78 -5.13 0.74
CA LEU A 82 4.48 -4.44 -0.51
C LEU A 82 3.90 -5.39 -1.56
N LYS A 83 4.46 -6.59 -1.70
CA LYS A 83 3.97 -7.60 -2.63
C LYS A 83 2.55 -8.05 -2.30
N GLU A 84 2.23 -8.25 -1.03
CA GLU A 84 0.86 -8.53 -0.58
C GLU A 84 -0.09 -7.37 -0.91
N MET A 85 0.36 -6.13 -0.72
CA MET A 85 -0.43 -4.94 -1.04
C MET A 85 -0.65 -4.77 -2.55
N THR A 86 0.35 -5.09 -3.37
CA THR A 86 0.19 -5.12 -4.83
C THR A 86 -0.79 -6.21 -5.26
N ALA A 87 -0.73 -7.40 -4.66
CA ALA A 87 -1.66 -8.49 -4.96
C ALA A 87 -3.12 -8.12 -4.67
N LEU A 88 -3.38 -7.27 -3.67
CA LEU A 88 -4.73 -6.75 -3.39
C LEU A 88 -5.24 -5.77 -4.44
N SER A 89 -4.33 -5.07 -5.13
CA SER A 89 -4.67 -4.19 -6.25
C SER A 89 -4.98 -4.98 -7.52
N THR A 90 -4.27 -6.09 -7.73
CA THR A 90 -4.30 -6.90 -8.94
C THR A 90 -5.36 -7.99 -8.83
N ILE A 91 -6.59 -7.63 -8.45
CA ILE A 91 -7.76 -8.50 -8.63
C ILE A 91 -8.04 -8.58 -10.14
N ARG A 92 -7.13 -9.23 -10.87
CA ARG A 92 -7.32 -9.75 -12.21
C ARG A 92 -7.69 -11.21 -12.01
N TYR A 93 -8.78 -11.60 -12.66
CA TYR A 93 -9.24 -12.98 -12.80
C TYR A 93 -8.08 -13.96 -12.87
N GLY A 94 -8.25 -15.09 -12.19
CA GLY A 94 -7.23 -16.13 -12.03
C GLY A 94 -6.57 -16.57 -13.32
N TYR A 95 -5.37 -17.12 -13.16
CA TYR A 95 -4.75 -18.00 -14.13
C TYR A 95 -4.83 -19.43 -13.59
#